data_AF-A0A495YV10-F1
#
_entry.id   AF-A0A495YV10-F1
#
_cell.length_a   1.000
_cell.length_b   1.000
_cell.length_c   1.000
_cell.angle_alpha   90.00
_cell.angle_beta   90.00
_cell.angle_gamma   90.00
#
_symmetry.space_group_name_H-M   'P 1'
#
loop_
_entity.id
_entity.type
_entity.pdbx_description
1 polymer ?
#
loop_
_entity_poly.entity_id
_entity_poly.type
_entity_poly.pdbx_seq_one_letter_code
_entity_poly.pdbx_strand_id
1 'polypeptide(L)'
;MLALSVCGCGTIFPPEMYVPPDLPKSELAAIKFDTKSPYIKGMNLIEVRINGKRALRQKIEDDKNISIHDVFVAPGKQDMSVTIRHHVWYSWGSSSYNLQTTSTFSVELKSGGTYLVRVARYLDGGPFIELIDKNTGEVVNNDRKHRYRAAKRYNRGF
;
A
#
# COMPACT_ATOMS: atom_id res chain seq x y z
N MET A 1 21.77 -29.18 37.89
CA MET A 1 21.41 -28.14 36.89
C MET A 1 20.37 -28.73 35.95
N LEU A 2 19.08 -28.44 36.17
CA LEU A 2 18.04 -28.75 35.19
C LEU A 2 17.97 -27.59 34.20
N ALA A 3 18.43 -27.81 32.97
CA ALA A 3 18.23 -26.87 31.87
C ALA A 3 16.80 -27.06 31.34
N LEU A 4 15.89 -26.18 31.74
CA LEU A 4 14.60 -26.01 31.08
C LEU A 4 14.85 -25.32 29.73
N SER A 5 14.97 -26.14 28.68
CA SER A 5 14.93 -25.68 27.30
C SER A 5 13.49 -25.25 26.99
N VAL A 6 13.24 -23.94 27.06
CA VAL A 6 11.97 -23.37 26.59
C VAL A 6 12.05 -23.31 25.08
N CYS A 7 11.41 -24.26 24.41
CA CYS A 7 11.12 -24.17 22.98
C CYS A 7 10.29 -22.91 22.73
N GLY A 8 10.94 -21.86 22.24
CA GLY A 8 10.27 -20.69 21.71
C GLY A 8 9.51 -21.05 20.44
N CYS A 9 8.28 -21.56 20.58
CA CYS A 9 7.28 -21.41 19.54
C CYS A 9 7.13 -19.91 19.30
N GLY A 10 7.74 -19.41 18.22
CA GLY A 10 7.64 -18.02 17.81
C GLY A 10 6.17 -17.65 17.73
N THR A 11 5.72 -16.85 18.70
CA THR A 11 4.39 -16.28 18.71
C THR A 11 4.28 -15.44 17.45
N ILE A 12 3.49 -15.90 16.49
CA ILE A 12 3.09 -15.14 15.32
C ILE A 12 2.15 -14.05 15.85
N PHE A 13 2.70 -12.95 16.36
CA PHE A 13 1.89 -11.81 16.76
C PHE A 13 1.20 -11.27 15.50
N PRO A 14 -0.13 -11.08 15.51
CA PRO A 14 -0.80 -10.43 14.41
C PRO A 14 -0.19 -9.03 14.23
N PRO A 15 0.01 -8.57 12.97
CA PRO A 15 0.60 -7.27 12.74
C PRO A 15 -0.26 -6.19 13.38
N GLU A 16 0.39 -5.29 14.11
CA GLU A 16 -0.27 -4.20 14.82
C GLU A 16 -1.09 -3.34 13.86
N MET A 17 -2.35 -3.08 14.22
CA MET A 17 -3.27 -2.28 13.43
C MET A 17 -3.13 -0.81 13.81
N TYR A 18 -3.18 0.06 12.80
CA TYR A 18 -3.29 1.49 13.03
C TYR A 18 -4.71 1.80 13.48
N VAL A 19 -4.84 2.57 14.56
CA VAL A 19 -6.11 3.10 15.04
C VAL A 19 -6.01 4.62 14.92
N PRO A 20 -6.88 5.27 14.13
CA PRO A 20 -6.92 6.73 14.09
C PRO A 20 -7.25 7.28 15.49
N PRO A 21 -6.70 8.43 15.87
CA PRO A 21 -7.02 9.03 17.17
C PRO A 21 -8.51 9.39 17.24
N ASP A 22 -9.05 9.41 18.45
CA ASP A 22 -10.44 9.79 18.72
C ASP A 22 -10.60 11.32 18.58
N LEU A 23 -10.73 11.75 17.32
CA LEU A 23 -10.93 13.14 16.91
C LEU A 23 -12.09 13.20 15.91
N PRO A 24 -12.77 14.36 15.79
CA PRO A 24 -13.75 14.57 14.73
C PRO A 24 -13.13 14.30 13.35
N LYS A 25 -13.89 13.66 12.44
CA LYS A 25 -13.41 13.36 11.08
C LYS A 25 -12.94 14.60 10.31
N SER A 26 -13.48 15.77 10.63
CA SER A 26 -13.06 17.07 10.06
C SER A 26 -11.66 17.49 10.47
N GLU A 27 -11.12 16.94 11.57
CA GLU A 27 -9.76 17.22 12.05
C GLU A 27 -8.74 16.17 11.59
N LEU A 28 -9.22 15.03 11.08
CA LEU A 28 -8.38 13.97 10.54
C LEU A 28 -8.07 14.24 9.06
N ALA A 29 -6.87 13.86 8.66
CA ALA A 29 -6.53 13.77 7.24
C ALA A 29 -7.19 12.51 6.64
N ALA A 30 -7.76 12.63 5.45
CA ALA A 30 -8.36 11.51 4.72
C ALA A 30 -7.47 11.09 3.55
N ILE A 31 -6.98 9.85 3.57
CA ILE A 31 -6.26 9.23 2.47
C ILE A 31 -7.27 8.43 1.63
N LYS A 32 -7.41 8.81 0.36
CA LYS A 32 -8.28 8.19 -0.64
C LYS A 32 -7.44 7.51 -1.70
N PHE A 33 -8.06 6.63 -2.49
CA PHE A 33 -7.37 5.90 -3.56
C PHE A 33 -8.01 6.19 -4.92
N ASP A 34 -7.18 6.43 -5.92
CA ASP A 34 -7.64 6.58 -7.29
C ASP A 34 -7.99 5.21 -7.89
N THR A 35 -9.27 4.86 -7.81
CA THR A 35 -9.81 3.61 -8.38
C THR A 35 -10.23 3.72 -9.84
N LYS A 36 -10.11 4.90 -10.44
CA LYS A 36 -10.47 5.14 -11.85
C LYS A 36 -9.26 5.08 -12.78
N SER A 37 -8.06 5.25 -12.26
CA SER A 37 -6.82 5.14 -13.02
C SER A 37 -6.75 3.81 -13.80
N PRO A 38 -6.39 3.80 -15.10
CA PRO A 38 -6.23 2.56 -15.86
C PRO A 38 -5.17 1.63 -15.25
N TYR A 39 -4.25 2.20 -14.46
CA TYR A 39 -3.16 1.49 -13.81
C TYR A 39 -3.59 0.64 -12.62
N ILE A 40 -4.79 0.84 -12.06
CA ILE A 40 -5.30 0.02 -10.96
C ILE A 40 -5.80 -1.36 -11.43
N LYS A 41 -6.02 -1.54 -12.74
CA LYS A 41 -6.45 -2.81 -13.31
C LYS A 41 -5.36 -3.88 -13.15
N GLY A 42 -5.74 -5.06 -12.67
CA GLY A 42 -4.82 -6.17 -12.40
C GLY A 42 -4.07 -6.07 -11.06
N MET A 43 -4.40 -5.09 -10.22
CA MET A 43 -3.95 -5.12 -8.82
C MET A 43 -4.71 -6.20 -8.06
N ASN A 44 -3.98 -6.99 -7.28
CA ASN A 44 -4.54 -8.05 -6.45
C ASN A 44 -4.66 -7.63 -4.98
N LEU A 45 -3.79 -6.70 -4.55
CA LEU A 45 -3.71 -6.27 -3.17
C LEU A 45 -3.20 -4.84 -3.09
N ILE A 46 -3.82 -4.05 -2.23
CA ILE A 46 -3.26 -2.82 -1.68
C ILE A 46 -3.14 -2.93 -0.16
N GLU A 47 -1.99 -2.52 0.38
CA GLU A 47 -1.76 -2.40 1.82
C GLU A 47 -1.19 -1.00 2.11
N VAL A 48 -1.74 -0.34 3.12
CA VAL A 48 -1.23 0.94 3.63
C VAL A 48 -0.87 0.79 5.08
N ARG A 49 0.32 1.29 5.43
CA ARG A 49 0.80 1.36 6.80
C ARG A 49 1.14 2.80 7.15
N ILE A 50 0.82 3.17 8.38
CA ILE A 50 1.08 4.48 8.98
C ILE A 50 1.90 4.23 10.25
N ASN A 51 3.06 4.86 10.34
CA ASN A 51 4.04 4.70 11.43
C ASN A 51 4.32 3.22 11.74
N GLY A 52 4.49 2.42 10.68
CA GLY A 52 4.75 0.97 10.75
C GLY A 52 3.52 0.08 11.01
N LYS A 53 2.40 0.65 11.49
CA LYS A 53 1.15 -0.06 11.79
C LYS A 53 0.24 -0.16 10.58
N ARG A 54 -0.47 -1.28 10.42
CA ARG A 54 -1.31 -1.53 9.24
C ARG A 54 -2.64 -0.79 9.36
N ALA A 55 -2.90 0.14 8.45
CA ALA A 55 -4.14 0.92 8.40
C ALA A 55 -5.16 0.36 7.40
N LEU A 56 -4.67 -0.18 6.28
CA LEU A 56 -5.50 -0.81 5.26
C LEU A 56 -4.80 -2.05 4.73
N ARG A 57 -5.57 -3.11 4.49
CA ARG A 57 -5.15 -4.21 3.63
C ARG A 57 -6.36 -4.75 2.92
N GLN A 58 -6.43 -4.50 1.62
CA GLN A 58 -7.57 -4.85 0.80
C GLN A 58 -7.12 -5.69 -0.38
N LYS A 59 -7.77 -6.83 -0.56
CA LYS A 59 -7.68 -7.57 -1.81
C LYS A 59 -8.56 -6.89 -2.84
N ILE A 60 -8.05 -6.79 -4.05
CA ILE A 60 -8.77 -6.25 -5.19
C ILE A 60 -9.05 -7.44 -6.09
N GLU A 61 -10.32 -7.72 -6.33
CA GLU A 61 -10.76 -8.76 -7.27
C GLU A 61 -10.86 -8.13 -8.67
N ASP A 62 -10.77 -8.95 -9.72
CA ASP A 62 -10.64 -8.53 -11.12
C ASP A 62 -11.87 -7.81 -11.73
N ASP A 63 -12.78 -7.32 -10.88
CA ASP A 63 -14.01 -6.65 -11.29
C ASP A 63 -13.86 -5.16 -11.56
N LYS A 64 -14.73 -4.66 -12.45
CA LYS A 64 -14.71 -3.28 -12.97
C LYS A 64 -15.03 -2.20 -11.93
N ASN A 65 -15.47 -2.56 -10.73
CA ASN A 65 -15.90 -1.64 -9.67
C ASN A 65 -15.04 -1.77 -8.41
N ILE A 66 -13.82 -1.25 -8.47
CA ILE A 66 -12.91 -1.22 -7.32
C ILE A 66 -13.33 -0.07 -6.40
N SER A 67 -13.73 -0.42 -5.17
CA SER A 67 -14.00 0.53 -4.09
C SER A 67 -13.03 0.27 -2.96
N ILE A 68 -12.26 1.28 -2.54
CA ILE A 68 -11.30 1.18 -1.44
C ILE A 68 -11.72 2.17 -0.36
N HIS A 69 -11.80 1.71 0.89
CA HIS A 69 -12.18 2.57 2.01
C HIS A 69 -11.16 3.68 2.26
N ASP A 70 -11.66 4.87 2.57
CA ASP A 70 -10.84 6.00 3.02
C ASP A 70 -10.11 5.63 4.32
N VAL A 71 -8.85 6.02 4.43
CA VAL A 71 -8.05 5.84 5.65
C VAL A 71 -7.92 7.20 6.34
N PHE A 72 -8.42 7.31 7.56
CA PHE A 72 -8.26 8.51 8.37
C PHE A 72 -6.94 8.47 9.14
N VAL A 73 -6.23 9.58 9.17
CA VAL A 73 -4.89 9.69 9.76
C VAL A 73 -4.79 10.98 10.58
N ALA A 74 -4.07 10.92 11.70
CA ALA A 74 -3.75 12.09 12.49
C ALA A 74 -2.98 13.13 11.65
N PRO A 75 -3.26 14.44 11.81
CA PRO A 75 -2.44 15.48 11.19
C PRO A 75 -1.00 15.47 11.73
N GLY A 76 -0.09 16.12 11.02
CA GLY A 76 1.33 16.18 11.32
C GLY A 76 2.16 15.21 10.46
N LYS A 77 3.43 15.03 10.86
CA LYS A 77 4.38 14.18 10.14
C LYS A 77 4.06 12.71 10.34
N GLN A 78 3.88 11.98 9.25
CA GLN A 78 3.56 10.56 9.21
C GLN A 78 4.56 9.80 8.34
N ASP A 79 5.04 8.66 8.84
CA ASP A 79 5.80 7.71 8.03
C ASP A 79 4.82 6.72 7.39
N MET A 80 4.70 6.77 6.07
CA MET A 80 3.73 5.97 5.33
C MET A 80 4.44 4.94 4.44
N SER A 81 3.82 3.77 4.31
CA SER A 81 4.17 2.83 3.25
C SER A 81 2.94 2.35 2.51
N VAL A 82 2.98 2.38 1.19
CA VAL A 82 1.96 1.80 0.32
C VAL A 82 2.57 0.62 -0.42
N THR A 83 2.02 -0.56 -0.19
CA THR A 83 2.38 -1.79 -0.88
C THR A 83 1.28 -2.18 -1.85
N ILE A 84 1.66 -2.38 -3.12
CA ILE A 84 0.76 -2.86 -4.16
C ILE A 84 1.30 -4.20 -4.64
N ARG A 85 0.41 -5.20 -4.75
CA ARG A 85 0.67 -6.43 -5.50
C ARG A 85 -0.14 -6.42 -6.78
N HIS A 86 0.54 -6.70 -7.87
CA HIS A 86 -0.01 -6.69 -9.22
C HIS A 86 0.31 -8.02 -9.91
N HIS A 87 -0.65 -8.54 -10.66
CA HIS A 87 -0.42 -9.69 -11.52
C HIS A 87 -0.09 -9.24 -12.93
N VAL A 88 1.14 -9.49 -13.36
CA VAL A 88 1.60 -9.15 -14.70
C VAL A 88 1.38 -10.34 -15.63
N TRP A 89 0.65 -10.10 -16.73
CA TRP A 89 0.43 -11.05 -17.81
C TRP A 89 1.28 -10.65 -19.02
N TYR A 90 2.13 -11.54 -19.52
CA TYR A 90 2.73 -11.36 -20.83
C TYR A 90 1.78 -11.84 -21.92
N SER A 91 1.62 -11.04 -22.98
CA SER A 91 0.80 -11.37 -24.17
C SER A 91 1.28 -12.62 -24.94
N TRP A 92 2.44 -13.18 -24.58
CA TRP A 92 3.08 -14.32 -25.25
C TRP A 92 2.99 -15.65 -24.48
N GLY A 93 2.08 -15.75 -23.50
CA GLY A 93 1.38 -17.02 -23.23
C GLY A 93 1.96 -18.05 -22.25
N SER A 94 3.03 -17.81 -21.48
CA SER A 94 3.49 -18.85 -20.53
C SER A 94 4.10 -18.39 -19.21
N SER A 95 4.20 -17.07 -18.98
CA SER A 95 4.75 -16.54 -17.74
C SER A 95 3.85 -15.44 -17.20
N SER A 96 3.18 -15.72 -16.09
CA SER A 96 2.66 -14.66 -15.23
C SER A 96 3.51 -14.59 -13.97
N TYR A 97 3.67 -13.39 -13.44
CA TYR A 97 4.37 -13.21 -12.16
C TYR A 97 3.65 -12.19 -11.31
N ASN A 98 3.78 -12.37 -9.99
CA ASN A 98 3.32 -11.39 -9.05
C ASN A 98 4.44 -10.38 -8.82
N LEU A 99 4.15 -9.12 -9.11
CA LEU A 99 5.01 -8.01 -8.78
C LEU A 99 4.51 -7.38 -7.50
N GLN A 100 5.40 -7.23 -6.52
CA GLN A 100 5.14 -6.43 -5.34
C GLN A 100 6.01 -5.18 -5.38
N THR A 101 5.37 -4.02 -5.30
CA THR A 101 6.04 -2.74 -5.14
C THR A 101 5.68 -2.17 -3.78
N THR A 102 6.66 -1.59 -3.10
CA THR A 102 6.45 -0.85 -1.85
C THR A 102 7.09 0.52 -1.96
N SER A 103 6.25 1.55 -1.85
CA SER A 103 6.68 2.94 -1.75
C SER A 103 6.65 3.34 -0.29
N THR A 104 7.76 3.85 0.24
CA THR A 104 7.84 4.40 1.61
C THR A 104 8.18 5.88 1.53
N PHE A 105 7.48 6.70 2.30
CA PHE A 105 7.67 8.15 2.32
C PHE A 105 7.21 8.75 3.65
N SER A 106 7.88 9.81 4.07
CA SER A 106 7.42 10.66 5.17
C SER A 106 6.68 11.86 4.59
N VAL A 107 5.50 12.16 5.11
CA VAL A 107 4.68 13.28 4.63
C VAL A 107 4.08 14.04 5.80
N GLU A 108 3.93 15.35 5.64
CA GLU A 108 3.22 16.20 6.59
C GLU A 108 1.76 16.36 6.15
N LEU A 109 0.84 15.80 6.94
CA LEU A 109 -0.59 15.84 6.66
C LEU A 109 -1.25 17.00 7.42
N LYS A 110 -2.08 17.77 6.73
CA LYS A 110 -2.85 18.88 7.30
C LYS A 110 -4.14 18.38 7.93
N SER A 111 -4.58 19.04 9.00
CA SER A 111 -5.90 18.81 9.60
C SER A 111 -7.00 19.04 8.55
N GLY A 112 -7.95 18.11 8.48
CA GLY A 112 -9.02 18.11 7.46
C GLY A 112 -8.54 17.94 6.01
N GLY A 113 -7.25 17.69 5.79
CA GLY A 113 -6.68 17.52 4.46
C GLY A 113 -7.20 16.27 3.77
N THR A 114 -7.44 16.34 2.46
CA THR A 114 -7.78 15.16 1.64
C THR A 114 -6.65 14.86 0.70
N TYR A 115 -6.15 13.63 0.73
CA TYR A 115 -5.03 13.19 -0.07
C TYR A 115 -5.44 12.00 -0.95
N LEU A 116 -4.90 11.94 -2.17
CA LEU A 116 -5.19 10.89 -3.14
C LEU A 116 -3.92 10.07 -3.40
N VAL A 117 -3.98 8.78 -3.08
CA VAL A 117 -3.01 7.78 -3.52
C VAL A 117 -3.33 7.42 -4.97
N ARG A 118 -2.38 7.68 -5.86
CA ARG A 118 -2.49 7.40 -7.28
C ARG A 118 -1.32 6.55 -7.75
N VAL A 119 -1.59 5.56 -8.59
CA VAL A 119 -0.55 4.97 -9.44
C VAL A 119 -0.44 5.82 -10.69
N ALA A 120 0.66 6.55 -10.81
CA ALA A 120 0.82 7.57 -11.85
C ALA A 120 1.36 6.98 -13.16
N ARG A 121 2.21 5.95 -13.06
CA ARG A 121 2.82 5.25 -14.20
C ARG A 121 3.41 3.91 -13.76
N TYR A 122 3.70 3.03 -14.72
CA TYR A 122 4.54 1.85 -14.49
C TYR A 122 5.96 2.15 -14.98
N LEU A 123 6.94 1.85 -14.15
CA LEU A 123 8.36 1.83 -14.53
C LEU A 123 8.79 0.36 -14.63
N ASP A 124 9.98 0.09 -15.18
CA ASP A 124 10.51 -1.28 -15.36
C ASP A 124 10.54 -2.11 -14.05
N GLY A 125 10.48 -1.45 -12.90
CA GLY A 125 10.37 -2.08 -11.58
C GLY A 125 8.94 -2.29 -11.04
N GLY A 126 7.92 -1.62 -11.58
CA GLY A 126 6.52 -1.72 -11.13
C GLY A 126 5.77 -0.39 -11.02
N PRO A 127 4.57 -0.38 -10.40
CA PRO A 127 3.75 0.81 -10.28
C PRO A 127 4.44 1.90 -9.43
N PHE A 128 4.47 3.11 -9.96
CA PHE A 128 4.97 4.30 -9.29
C PHE A 128 3.82 5.02 -8.57
N ILE A 129 3.96 5.15 -7.24
CA ILE A 129 2.91 5.68 -6.37
C ILE A 129 3.18 7.14 -6.02
N GLU A 130 2.15 7.96 -6.17
CA GLU A 130 2.10 9.36 -5.76
C GLU A 130 1.04 9.55 -4.68
N LEU A 131 1.32 10.46 -3.75
CA LEU A 131 0.33 11.00 -2.82
C LEU A 131 0.11 12.46 -3.20
N ILE A 132 -1.14 12.81 -3.52
CA ILE A 132 -1.51 14.13 -4.03
C ILE A 132 -2.39 14.83 -3.00
N ASP A 133 -2.05 16.04 -2.58
CA ASP A 133 -2.96 16.89 -1.80
C ASP A 133 -4.08 17.35 -2.75
N LYS A 134 -5.33 16.95 -2.49
CA LYS A 134 -6.45 17.30 -3.37
C LYS A 134 -6.82 18.77 -3.33
N ASN A 135 -6.41 19.50 -2.30
CA ASN A 135 -6.70 20.92 -2.16
C ASN A 135 -5.78 21.77 -3.04
N THR A 136 -4.51 21.36 -3.19
CA THR A 136 -3.51 22.10 -3.98
C THR A 136 -3.20 21.46 -5.34
N GLY A 137 -3.46 20.15 -5.48
CA GLY A 137 -3.06 19.36 -6.64
C GLY A 137 -1.60 18.91 -6.63
N GLU A 138 -0.85 19.23 -5.57
CA GLU A 138 0.58 18.95 -5.50
C GLU A 138 0.89 17.52 -5.03
N VAL A 139 1.97 16.95 -5.57
CA VAL A 139 2.52 15.67 -5.09
C VAL A 139 3.34 15.94 -3.82
N VAL A 140 2.91 15.36 -2.71
CA VAL A 140 3.47 15.62 -1.36
C VAL A 140 4.46 14.55 -0.89
N ASN A 141 4.72 13.51 -1.69
CA ASN A 141 5.64 12.42 -1.35
C ASN A 141 6.93 12.41 -2.20
N ASN A 142 7.54 13.58 -2.39
CA ASN A 142 8.70 13.72 -3.30
C ASN A 142 9.96 12.98 -2.81
N ASP A 143 10.14 12.85 -1.50
CA ASP A 143 11.33 12.21 -0.89
C ASP A 143 11.11 10.73 -0.55
N ARG A 144 10.71 9.96 -1.56
CA ARG A 144 10.26 8.56 -1.41
C ARG A 144 11.33 7.53 -1.79
N LYS A 145 11.37 6.43 -1.03
CA LYS A 145 12.15 5.23 -1.36
C LYS A 145 11.25 4.17 -1.99
N HIS A 146 11.64 3.70 -3.18
CA HIS A 146 10.94 2.65 -3.92
C HIS A 146 11.69 1.32 -3.80
N ARG A 147 10.97 0.26 -3.39
CA ARG A 147 11.51 -1.11 -3.37
C ARG A 147 10.64 -2.03 -4.24
N TYR A 148 11.31 -2.83 -5.05
CA TYR A 148 10.68 -3.76 -5.98
C TYR A 148 11.01 -5.20 -5.58
N ARG A 149 10.01 -6.07 -5.63
CA ARG A 149 10.19 -7.52 -5.45
C ARG A 149 9.31 -8.26 -6.45
N ALA A 150 9.93 -8.85 -7.45
CA ALA A 150 9.25 -9.76 -8.37
C ALA A 150 9.33 -11.20 -7.82
N ALA A 151 8.19 -11.87 -7.69
CA ALA A 151 8.12 -13.30 -7.45
C ALA A 151 7.71 -13.99 -8.75
N LYS A 152 8.72 -14.39 -9.54
CA LYS A 152 8.49 -15.21 -10.75
C LYS A 152 8.11 -16.61 -10.30
N ARG A 153 6.84 -16.99 -10.52
CA ARG A 153 6.48 -18.41 -10.57
C ARG A 153 6.66 -18.86 -12.01
N TYR A 154 7.75 -19.57 -12.28
CA TYR A 154 7.82 -20.35 -13.51
C TYR A 154 6.84 -21.50 -13.33
N ASN A 155 5.69 -21.45 -14.03
CA ASN A 155 4.94 -22.66 -14.28
C ASN A 155 5.81 -23.50 -15.22
N ARG A 156 6.64 -24.37 -14.65
CA ARG A 156 7.15 -25.53 -15.38
C ARG A 156 5.96 -26.46 -15.57
N GLY A 157 5.16 -26.18 -16.61
CA GLY A 157 4.16 -27.12 -17.10
C GLY A 157 4.88 -28.39 -17.51
N PHE A 158 4.38 -29.52 -16.99
CA PHE A 158 4.67 -30.87 -17.43
C PHE A 158 4.09 -31.12 -18.82
#